data_AF-A0A7W5ZL20-F1
#
_entry.id   AF-A0A7W5ZL20-F1
#
_cell.length_a   1.000
_cell.length_b   1.000
_cell.length_c   1.000
_cell.angle_alpha   90.00
_cell.angle_beta   90.00
_cell.angle_gamma   90.00
#
_symmetry.space_group_name_H-M   'P 1'
#
loop_
_entity.id
_entity.type
_entity.pdbx_description
1 polymer ?
#
loop_
_entity_poly.entity_id
_entity_poly.type
_entity_poly.pdbx_seq_one_letter_code
_entity_poly.pdbx_strand_id
1 'polypeptide(L)'
;MNYFKYYCFFFFCILTGQTFAQKGYVLGKVLDAATGQGVNLATITNLKNRDMTRTNKEGVFFLDASVGDSIEIASLTHERGAFRWNGNAEEIVFRLKKLDKAIELPEVRVASKREQQLEKEIKQVLAEPEAKKNLSFGEAVSMAQSPITLLYELFSKSAKEDRKVAMLMQEKRRRDLANYRFGMIAGQATDLSGENLERFRYFCDFSEEFLLLSTDYDLTYEVLQCWNVYKRIKKRH
;
A
#
# COMPACT_ATOMS: atom_id res chain seq x y z
N MET A 1 -64.74 -29.21 -28.21
CA MET A 1 -63.55 -28.34 -28.16
C MET A 1 -63.14 -27.95 -26.73
N ASN A 2 -63.41 -28.79 -25.71
CA ASN A 2 -63.11 -28.47 -24.30
C ASN A 2 -62.01 -29.35 -23.70
N TYR A 3 -61.76 -30.55 -24.26
CA TYR A 3 -60.71 -31.46 -23.76
C TYR A 3 -59.28 -31.00 -24.05
N PHE A 4 -59.08 -30.18 -25.09
CA PHE A 4 -57.76 -29.63 -25.44
C PHE A 4 -57.26 -28.60 -24.41
N LYS A 5 -58.18 -27.84 -23.80
CA LYS A 5 -57.85 -26.87 -22.74
C LYS A 5 -57.37 -27.57 -21.46
N TYR A 6 -57.96 -28.70 -21.10
CA TYR A 6 -57.54 -29.48 -19.92
C TYR A 6 -56.17 -30.14 -20.11
N TYR A 7 -55.86 -30.61 -21.32
CA TYR A 7 -54.54 -31.16 -21.65
C TYR A 7 -53.43 -30.10 -21.62
N CYS A 8 -53.69 -28.90 -22.14
CA CYS A 8 -52.74 -27.78 -22.02
C CYS A 8 -52.53 -27.32 -20.57
N PHE A 9 -53.56 -27.37 -19.73
CA PHE A 9 -53.46 -27.00 -18.31
C PHE A 9 -52.70 -28.06 -17.49
N PHE A 10 -52.90 -29.35 -17.79
CA PHE A 10 -52.17 -30.44 -17.15
C PHE A 10 -50.68 -30.47 -17.55
N PHE A 11 -50.35 -30.08 -18.78
CA PHE A 11 -48.97 -29.95 -19.25
C PHE A 11 -48.23 -28.77 -18.60
N PHE A 12 -48.93 -27.68 -18.26
CA PHE A 12 -48.35 -26.51 -17.60
C PHE A 12 -48.02 -26.77 -16.12
N CYS A 13 -48.81 -27.58 -15.40
CA CYS A 13 -48.54 -27.95 -14.01
C CYS A 13 -47.36 -28.92 -13.81
N ILE A 14 -46.94 -29.65 -14.84
CA ILE A 14 -45.77 -30.54 -14.78
C ILE A 14 -44.47 -29.75 -15.02
N LEU A 15 -44.55 -28.53 -15.58
CA LEU A 15 -43.38 -27.68 -15.84
C LEU A 15 -42.91 -26.87 -14.62
N THR A 16 -43.69 -26.82 -13.53
CA THR A 16 -43.27 -26.24 -12.25
C THR A 16 -42.60 -27.29 -11.38
N GLY A 17 -41.57 -27.95 -11.92
CA GLY A 17 -40.67 -28.79 -11.16
C GLY A 17 -39.95 -27.94 -10.12
N GLN A 18 -40.17 -28.28 -8.85
CA GLN A 18 -39.56 -27.68 -7.67
C GLN A 18 -38.05 -27.49 -7.86
N THR A 19 -37.59 -26.26 -8.09
CA THR A 19 -36.17 -25.93 -7.95
C THR A 19 -35.86 -25.86 -6.46
N PHE A 20 -35.38 -26.96 -5.88
CA PHE A 20 -34.72 -26.89 -4.59
C PHE A 20 -33.42 -26.13 -4.75
N ALA A 21 -33.41 -24.85 -4.42
CA ALA A 21 -32.18 -24.16 -4.08
C ALA A 21 -31.72 -24.73 -2.73
N GLN A 22 -31.01 -25.86 -2.75
CA GLN A 22 -30.30 -26.33 -1.58
C GLN A 22 -29.23 -25.27 -1.26
N LYS A 23 -29.53 -24.40 -0.29
CA LYS A 23 -28.50 -23.53 0.29
C LYS A 23 -27.48 -24.44 0.95
N GLY A 24 -26.37 -24.66 0.27
CA GLY A 24 -25.23 -25.37 0.83
C GLY A 24 -24.60 -24.50 1.91
N TYR A 25 -24.32 -25.10 3.05
CA TYR A 25 -23.51 -24.50 4.10
C TYR A 25 -22.25 -25.35 4.30
N VAL A 26 -21.19 -24.68 4.71
CA VAL A 26 -19.91 -25.29 5.04
C VAL A 26 -19.66 -25.05 6.51
N LEU A 27 -19.63 -26.15 7.26
CA LEU A 27 -19.15 -26.16 8.63
C LEU A 27 -17.70 -26.65 8.63
N GLY A 28 -16.85 -25.97 9.37
CA GLY A 28 -15.47 -26.41 9.48
C GLY A 28 -14.71 -25.79 10.64
N LYS A 29 -13.49 -26.27 10.81
CA LYS A 29 -12.56 -25.87 11.86
C LYS A 29 -11.20 -25.55 11.25
N VAL A 30 -10.67 -24.38 11.58
CA VAL A 30 -9.34 -23.94 11.20
C VAL A 30 -8.40 -24.16 12.38
N LEU A 31 -7.39 -24.99 12.18
CA LEU A 31 -6.40 -25.36 13.19
C LEU A 31 -5.01 -24.91 12.78
N ASP A 32 -4.16 -24.61 13.76
CA ASP A 32 -2.73 -24.43 13.56
C ASP A 32 -2.06 -25.78 13.28
N ALA A 33 -1.27 -25.86 12.22
CA ALA A 33 -0.59 -27.09 11.80
C ALA A 33 0.47 -27.58 12.82
N ALA A 34 1.07 -26.69 13.61
CA ALA A 34 2.13 -27.01 14.56
C ALA A 34 1.57 -27.31 15.96
N THR A 35 0.62 -26.50 16.44
CA THR A 35 0.08 -26.64 17.81
C THR A 35 -1.23 -27.42 17.88
N GLY A 36 -1.93 -27.60 16.75
CA GLY A 36 -3.26 -28.20 16.70
C GLY A 36 -4.37 -27.34 17.33
N GLN A 37 -4.06 -26.13 17.77
CA GLN A 37 -5.02 -25.22 18.39
C GLN A 37 -5.89 -24.52 17.34
N GLY A 38 -7.11 -24.15 17.72
CA GLY A 38 -8.01 -23.38 16.86
C GLY A 38 -7.45 -22.00 16.52
N VAL A 39 -7.49 -21.63 15.24
CA VAL A 39 -7.08 -20.30 14.79
C VAL A 39 -8.25 -19.34 14.99
N ASN A 40 -8.12 -18.46 15.98
CA ASN A 40 -9.14 -17.46 16.31
C ASN A 40 -9.13 -16.28 15.32
N LEU A 41 -10.30 -15.70 15.05
CA LEU A 41 -10.48 -14.51 14.19
C LEU A 41 -9.94 -14.65 12.75
N ALA A 42 -9.75 -15.87 12.24
CA ALA A 42 -9.48 -16.09 10.83
C ALA A 42 -10.72 -15.67 10.03
N THR A 43 -10.49 -14.90 8.97
CA THR A 43 -11.54 -14.48 8.03
C THR A 43 -11.68 -15.54 6.95
N ILE A 44 -12.91 -15.97 6.71
CA ILE A 44 -13.23 -16.99 5.73
C ILE A 44 -14.15 -16.36 4.71
N THR A 45 -13.80 -16.46 3.43
CA THR A 45 -14.44 -15.74 2.35
C THR A 45 -14.79 -16.71 1.23
N ASN A 46 -16.05 -16.76 0.84
CA ASN A 46 -16.43 -17.39 -0.42
C ASN A 46 -16.12 -16.41 -1.56
N LEU A 47 -15.21 -16.79 -2.45
CA LEU A 47 -14.72 -15.90 -3.51
C LEU A 47 -15.75 -15.61 -4.59
N LYS A 48 -16.81 -16.43 -4.70
CA LYS A 48 -17.84 -16.30 -5.75
C LYS A 48 -18.90 -15.27 -5.38
N ASN A 49 -19.49 -15.38 -4.19
CA ASN A 49 -20.54 -14.47 -3.70
C ASN A 49 -20.01 -13.37 -2.76
N ARG A 50 -18.73 -13.44 -2.36
CA ARG A 50 -18.07 -12.53 -1.41
C ARG A 50 -18.64 -12.58 0.02
N ASP A 51 -19.37 -13.63 0.36
CA ASP A 51 -19.82 -13.85 1.74
C ASP A 51 -18.62 -14.14 2.64
N MET A 52 -18.64 -13.55 3.83
CA MET A 52 -17.55 -13.64 4.79
C MET A 52 -18.03 -14.01 6.18
N THR A 53 -17.26 -14.86 6.85
CA THR A 53 -17.46 -15.22 8.26
C THR A 53 -16.12 -15.17 9.00
N ARG A 54 -16.16 -15.29 10.33
CA ARG A 54 -14.96 -15.35 11.17
C ARG A 54 -15.00 -16.58 12.07
N THR A 55 -13.83 -17.15 12.31
CA THR A 55 -13.68 -18.26 13.25
C THR A 55 -13.81 -17.79 14.71
N ASN A 56 -14.34 -18.65 15.57
CA ASN A 56 -14.38 -18.45 17.01
C ASN A 56 -13.03 -18.82 17.70
N LYS A 57 -12.97 -18.77 19.04
CA LYS A 57 -11.79 -19.14 19.83
C LYS A 57 -11.31 -20.58 19.60
N GLU A 58 -12.22 -21.48 19.23
CA GLU A 58 -11.92 -22.88 18.95
C GLU A 58 -11.57 -23.10 17.46
N GLY A 59 -11.58 -22.05 16.63
CA GLY A 59 -11.31 -22.14 15.19
C GLY A 59 -12.51 -22.57 14.35
N VAL A 60 -13.69 -22.73 14.94
CA VAL A 60 -14.90 -23.19 14.24
C VAL A 60 -15.55 -22.05 13.46
N PHE A 61 -16.05 -22.35 12.28
CA PHE A 61 -16.77 -21.42 11.41
C PHE A 61 -17.96 -22.05 10.71
N PHE A 62 -18.87 -21.17 10.29
CA PHE A 62 -20.04 -21.49 9.49
C PHE A 62 -20.15 -20.47 8.34
N LEU A 63 -20.22 -20.95 7.10
CA LEU A 63 -20.31 -20.13 5.89
C LEU A 63 -21.31 -20.71 4.89
N ASP A 64 -22.15 -19.87 4.32
CA ASP A 64 -23.03 -20.26 3.20
C ASP A 64 -22.21 -20.37 1.91
N ALA A 65 -22.08 -21.59 1.37
CA ALA A 65 -21.34 -21.86 0.13
C ALA A 65 -21.89 -23.09 -0.61
N SER A 66 -21.97 -22.98 -1.93
CA SER A 66 -22.46 -24.06 -2.80
C SER A 66 -21.31 -24.94 -3.29
N VAL A 67 -21.61 -26.20 -3.61
CA VAL A 67 -20.62 -27.14 -4.15
C VAL A 67 -19.96 -26.53 -5.40
N GLY A 68 -18.63 -26.56 -5.43
CA GLY A 68 -17.79 -25.95 -6.47
C GLY A 68 -17.29 -24.54 -6.14
N ASP A 69 -17.81 -23.90 -5.08
CA ASP A 69 -17.34 -22.58 -4.66
C ASP A 69 -15.92 -22.65 -4.08
N SER A 70 -15.14 -21.59 -4.30
CA SER A 70 -13.78 -21.47 -3.77
C SER A 70 -13.80 -20.65 -2.49
N ILE A 71 -13.31 -21.24 -1.41
CA ILE A 71 -13.28 -20.63 -0.08
C ILE A 71 -11.84 -20.28 0.25
N GLU A 72 -11.59 -19.00 0.54
CA GLU A 72 -10.32 -18.47 1.02
C GLU A 72 -10.36 -18.31 2.54
N ILE A 73 -9.26 -18.65 3.20
CA ILE A 73 -9.05 -18.47 4.63
C ILE A 73 -7.82 -17.58 4.82
N ALA A 74 -8.02 -16.44 5.48
CA ALA A 74 -6.98 -15.48 5.77
C ALA A 74 -6.91 -15.19 7.28
N SER A 75 -5.71 -15.22 7.83
CA SER A 75 -5.43 -14.82 9.22
C SER A 75 -4.24 -13.87 9.24
N LEU A 76 -4.12 -13.06 10.29
CA LEU A 76 -2.97 -12.19 10.49
C LEU A 76 -1.71 -12.98 10.87
N THR A 77 -1.89 -14.10 11.58
CA THR A 77 -0.82 -14.89 12.19
C THR A 77 -0.43 -16.13 11.40
N HIS A 78 -1.14 -16.43 10.32
CA HIS A 78 -0.99 -17.67 9.54
C HIS A 78 -0.95 -17.38 8.04
N GLU A 79 -0.36 -18.28 7.27
CA GLU A 79 -0.40 -18.21 5.81
C GLU A 79 -1.84 -18.31 5.29
N ARG A 80 -2.12 -17.65 4.17
CA ARG A 80 -3.44 -17.76 3.52
C ARG A 80 -3.57 -19.13 2.86
N GLY A 81 -4.74 -19.73 2.99
CA GLY A 81 -5.09 -20.96 2.30
C GLY A 81 -6.38 -20.82 1.52
N ALA A 82 -6.55 -21.59 0.46
CA ALA A 82 -7.80 -21.68 -0.27
C ALA A 82 -8.09 -23.11 -0.67
N PHE A 83 -9.36 -23.49 -0.69
CA PHE A 83 -9.81 -24.79 -1.18
C PHE A 83 -11.14 -24.66 -1.93
N ARG A 84 -11.45 -25.66 -2.76
CA ARG A 84 -12.74 -25.77 -3.43
C ARG A 84 -13.66 -26.68 -2.63
N TRP A 85 -14.86 -26.20 -2.33
CA TRP A 85 -15.86 -26.99 -1.63
C TRP A 85 -16.42 -28.09 -2.53
N ASN A 86 -16.28 -29.35 -2.11
CA ASN A 86 -16.72 -30.52 -2.88
C ASN A 86 -18.06 -31.10 -2.41
N GLY A 87 -18.63 -30.63 -1.29
CA GLY A 87 -19.93 -31.08 -0.78
C GLY A 87 -19.95 -32.47 -0.14
N ASN A 88 -18.80 -33.16 -0.05
CA ASN A 88 -18.75 -34.57 0.36
C ASN A 88 -18.50 -34.77 1.86
N ALA A 89 -18.11 -33.73 2.60
CA ALA A 89 -17.76 -33.82 4.01
C ALA A 89 -18.76 -33.02 4.85
N GLU A 90 -19.23 -33.58 5.97
CA GLU A 90 -20.12 -32.86 6.90
C GLU A 90 -19.36 -31.76 7.68
N GLU A 91 -18.07 -31.98 7.94
CA GLU A 91 -17.18 -31.01 8.61
C GLU A 91 -15.80 -31.01 7.93
N ILE A 92 -15.26 -29.82 7.64
CA ILE A 92 -13.89 -29.68 7.11
C ILE A 92 -12.93 -29.23 8.21
N VAL A 93 -11.82 -29.94 8.35
CA VAL A 93 -10.68 -29.47 9.15
C VAL A 93 -9.59 -28.93 8.24
N PHE A 94 -9.31 -27.63 8.33
CA PHE A 94 -8.24 -26.98 7.58
C PHE A 94 -7.07 -26.65 8.50
N ARG A 95 -5.86 -27.05 8.12
CA ARG A 95 -4.65 -26.77 8.92
C ARG A 95 -3.83 -25.66 8.26
N LEU A 96 -3.67 -24.56 8.97
CA LEU A 96 -2.86 -23.43 8.55
C LEU A 96 -1.46 -23.51 9.16
N LYS A 97 -0.44 -23.26 8.34
CA LYS A 97 0.91 -23.04 8.84
C LYS A 97 0.99 -21.63 9.43
N LYS A 98 1.62 -21.52 10.59
CA LYS A 98 1.90 -20.24 11.20
C LYS A 98 2.78 -19.43 10.26
N LEU A 99 2.50 -18.14 10.17
CA LEU A 99 3.28 -17.23 9.36
C LEU A 99 4.60 -17.02 10.11
N ASP A 100 5.64 -17.74 9.71
CA ASP A 100 7.01 -17.54 10.20
C ASP A 100 7.58 -16.26 9.58
N LYS A 101 6.97 -15.15 9.96
CA LYS A 101 7.40 -13.82 9.62
C LYS A 101 7.99 -13.19 10.87
N ALA A 102 9.22 -13.59 11.19
CA ALA A 102 10.22 -12.56 11.38
C ALA A 102 10.28 -11.80 10.04
N ILE A 103 9.38 -10.81 9.87
CA ILE A 103 9.68 -9.74 8.93
C ILE A 103 10.83 -9.01 9.62
N GLU A 104 12.04 -9.54 9.46
CA GLU A 104 13.18 -8.65 9.32
C GLU A 104 12.78 -7.79 8.12
N LEU A 105 12.23 -6.61 8.42
CA LEU A 105 12.29 -5.51 7.47
C LEU A 105 13.73 -5.56 7.01
N PRO A 106 14.02 -5.78 5.71
CA PRO A 106 15.40 -5.81 5.26
C PRO A 106 16.03 -4.57 5.86
N GLU A 107 16.98 -4.77 6.77
CA GLU A 107 17.65 -3.64 7.38
C GLU A 107 18.12 -2.84 6.19
N VAL A 108 17.61 -1.61 6.08
CA VAL A 108 18.02 -0.73 5.00
C VAL A 108 19.45 -0.41 5.36
N ARG A 109 20.37 -1.29 4.95
CA ARG A 109 21.75 -0.93 4.71
C ARG A 109 21.61 0.09 3.61
N VAL A 110 21.48 1.34 4.03
CA VAL A 110 21.73 2.49 3.17
C VAL A 110 23.17 2.24 2.75
N ALA A 111 23.36 1.49 1.66
CA ALA A 111 24.57 1.61 0.88
C ALA A 111 24.56 3.09 0.53
N SER A 112 25.31 3.86 1.30
CA SER A 112 25.42 5.29 1.15
C SER A 112 25.71 5.52 -0.33
N LYS A 113 24.77 6.15 -1.03
CA LYS A 113 25.00 6.64 -2.39
C LYS A 113 26.36 7.31 -2.36
N ARG A 114 27.22 6.96 -3.31
CA ARG A 114 28.56 7.57 -3.41
C ARG A 114 28.36 9.08 -3.47
N GLU A 115 29.20 9.85 -2.77
CA GLU A 115 29.11 11.33 -2.72
C GLU A 115 29.00 11.93 -4.13
N GLN A 116 29.78 11.40 -5.09
CA GLN A 116 29.72 11.80 -6.50
C GLN A 116 28.36 11.59 -7.19
N GLN A 117 27.60 10.57 -6.80
CA GLN A 117 26.25 10.34 -7.33
C GLN A 117 25.27 11.34 -6.72
N LEU A 118 25.39 11.60 -5.42
CA LEU A 118 24.57 12.59 -4.73
C LEU A 118 24.76 13.99 -5.33
N GLU A 119 26.01 14.43 -5.51
CA GLU A 119 26.28 15.73 -6.13
C GLU A 119 25.68 15.86 -7.53
N LYS A 120 25.76 14.80 -8.33
CA LYS A 120 25.16 14.78 -9.67
C LYS A 120 23.64 14.92 -9.62
N GLU A 121 22.98 14.19 -8.73
CA GLU A 121 21.53 14.26 -8.54
C GLU A 121 21.11 15.67 -8.06
N ILE A 122 21.85 16.26 -7.12
CA ILE A 122 21.58 17.63 -6.65
C ILE A 122 21.71 18.63 -7.80
N LYS A 123 22.80 18.56 -8.58
CA LYS A 123 23.01 19.43 -9.74
C LYS A 123 21.90 19.29 -10.79
N GLN A 124 21.44 18.06 -11.04
CA GLN A 124 20.33 17.81 -11.95
C GLN A 124 19.04 18.46 -11.46
N VAL A 125 18.68 18.25 -10.19
CA VAL A 125 17.45 18.80 -9.60
C VAL A 125 17.47 20.33 -9.51
N LEU A 126 18.64 20.93 -9.32
CA LEU A 126 18.81 22.39 -9.35
C LEU A 126 18.76 22.97 -10.77
N ALA A 127 19.14 22.20 -11.79
CA ALA A 127 19.09 22.62 -13.19
C ALA A 127 17.71 22.42 -13.84
N GLU A 128 16.85 21.57 -13.25
CA GLU A 128 15.48 21.35 -13.71
C GLU A 128 14.63 22.64 -13.51
N PRO A 129 13.87 23.08 -14.53
CA PRO A 129 12.94 24.18 -14.35
C PRO A 129 11.87 23.81 -13.31
N GLU A 130 11.48 24.77 -12.48
CA GLU A 130 10.42 24.54 -11.49
C GLU A 130 9.08 24.26 -12.17
N ALA A 131 8.47 23.14 -11.83
CA ALA A 131 7.16 22.76 -12.32
C ALA A 131 6.11 23.71 -11.76
N LYS A 132 5.34 24.34 -12.66
CA LYS A 132 4.27 25.27 -12.30
C LYS A 132 2.91 24.62 -12.49
N LYS A 133 2.00 24.94 -11.57
CA LYS A 133 0.60 24.45 -11.62
C LYS A 133 -0.18 25.13 -12.74
N ASN A 134 0.11 26.39 -12.98
CA ASN A 134 -0.52 27.20 -14.02
C ASN A 134 0.41 27.27 -15.22
N LEU A 135 -0.15 27.03 -16.40
CA LEU A 135 0.59 27.05 -17.66
C LEU A 135 0.28 28.35 -18.38
N SER A 136 1.31 29.09 -18.79
CA SER A 136 1.15 30.22 -19.70
C SER A 136 0.77 29.72 -21.10
N PHE A 137 0.08 30.55 -21.89
CA PHE A 137 -0.22 30.21 -23.28
C PHE A 137 1.04 29.90 -24.09
N GLY A 138 2.13 30.66 -23.87
CA GLY A 138 3.42 30.42 -24.55
C GLY A 138 4.06 29.08 -24.18
N GLU A 139 3.96 28.67 -22.91
CA GLU A 139 4.45 27.37 -22.43
C GLU A 139 3.57 26.22 -22.94
N ALA A 140 2.26 26.43 -23.07
CA ALA A 140 1.36 25.45 -23.66
C ALA A 140 1.65 25.22 -25.15
N VAL A 141 1.94 26.29 -25.89
CA VAL A 141 2.29 26.21 -27.32
C VAL A 141 3.61 25.48 -27.54
N SER A 142 4.61 25.68 -26.67
CA SER A 142 5.90 24.98 -26.81
C SER A 142 5.81 23.48 -26.50
N MET A 143 4.84 23.06 -25.67
CA MET A 143 4.64 21.66 -25.30
C MET A 143 3.71 20.90 -26.28
N ALA A 144 2.83 21.61 -26.98
CA ALA A 144 1.80 20.98 -27.81
C ALA A 144 2.30 20.63 -29.22
N GLN A 145 2.18 19.36 -29.60
CA GLN A 145 2.51 18.88 -30.95
C GLN A 145 1.37 19.10 -31.96
N SER A 146 0.17 19.42 -31.49
CA SER A 146 -1.01 19.69 -32.33
C SER A 146 -1.94 20.74 -31.70
N PRO A 147 -2.80 21.39 -32.49
CA PRO A 147 -3.79 22.35 -31.97
C PRO A 147 -4.76 21.73 -30.97
N ILE A 148 -5.13 20.45 -31.14
CA ILE A 148 -6.04 19.75 -30.21
C ILE A 148 -5.32 19.48 -28.89
N THR A 149 -4.05 19.04 -28.95
CA THR A 149 -3.21 18.86 -27.76
C THR A 149 -3.06 20.17 -27.01
N LEU A 150 -2.87 21.30 -27.70
CA LEU A 150 -2.80 22.61 -27.07
C LEU A 150 -4.07 22.95 -26.26
N LEU A 151 -5.24 22.72 -26.86
CA LEU A 151 -6.52 22.95 -26.17
C LEU A 151 -6.70 22.01 -24.97
N TYR A 152 -6.29 20.75 -25.11
CA TYR A 152 -6.28 19.80 -24.01
C TYR A 152 -5.38 20.27 -22.87
N GLU A 153 -4.16 20.70 -23.16
CA GLU A 153 -3.24 21.23 -22.15
C GLU A 153 -3.82 22.48 -21.46
N LEU A 154 -4.42 23.42 -22.20
CA LEU A 154 -4.94 24.65 -21.61
C LEU A 154 -6.19 24.42 -20.73
N PHE A 155 -7.12 23.57 -21.18
CA PHE A 155 -8.47 23.52 -20.62
C PHE A 155 -8.81 22.21 -19.88
N SER A 156 -8.10 21.11 -20.14
CA SER A 156 -8.44 19.82 -19.53
C SER A 156 -8.21 19.83 -18.01
N LYS A 157 -9.16 19.22 -17.27
CA LYS A 157 -9.03 19.02 -15.82
C LYS A 157 -7.93 18.00 -15.50
N SER A 158 -7.83 16.91 -16.27
CA SER A 158 -6.80 15.90 -16.07
C SER A 158 -5.40 16.47 -16.29
N ALA A 159 -5.20 17.28 -17.35
CA ALA A 159 -3.91 17.94 -17.60
C ALA A 159 -3.48 18.85 -16.43
N LYS A 160 -4.42 19.53 -15.77
CA LYS A 160 -4.15 20.34 -14.57
C LYS A 160 -3.79 19.47 -13.36
N GLU A 161 -4.44 18.33 -13.19
CA GLU A 161 -4.14 17.37 -12.13
C GLU A 161 -2.77 16.74 -12.33
N ASP A 162 -2.43 16.32 -13.55
CA ASP A 162 -1.14 15.74 -13.88
C ASP A 162 0.02 16.71 -13.63
N ARG A 163 -0.14 18.00 -13.95
CA ARG A 163 0.84 19.05 -13.59
C ARG A 163 1.01 19.21 -12.09
N LYS A 164 -0.10 19.18 -11.35
CA LYS A 164 -0.04 19.24 -9.89
C LYS A 164 0.71 18.03 -9.34
N VAL A 165 0.48 16.84 -9.89
CA VAL A 165 1.23 15.64 -9.52
C VAL A 165 2.71 15.79 -9.85
N ALA A 166 3.06 16.29 -11.04
CA ALA A 166 4.44 16.52 -11.44
C ALA A 166 5.16 17.51 -10.51
N MET A 167 4.50 18.62 -10.13
CA MET A 167 4.99 19.58 -9.14
C MET A 167 5.24 18.91 -7.78
N LEU A 168 4.26 18.20 -7.24
CA LEU A 168 4.40 17.52 -5.95
C LEU A 168 5.52 16.46 -5.97
N MET A 169 5.69 15.77 -7.11
CA MET A 169 6.79 14.82 -7.30
C MET A 169 8.16 15.52 -7.32
N GLN A 170 8.27 16.69 -7.95
CA GLN A 170 9.50 17.48 -7.97
C GLN A 170 9.84 18.02 -6.59
N GLU A 171 8.88 18.61 -5.88
CA GLU A 171 9.04 19.06 -4.49
C GLU A 171 9.46 17.89 -3.58
N LYS A 172 8.79 16.75 -3.69
CA LYS A 172 9.15 15.54 -2.94
C LYS A 172 10.59 15.10 -3.24
N ARG A 173 11.01 15.11 -4.50
CA ARG A 173 12.37 14.74 -4.90
C ARG A 173 13.42 15.67 -4.28
N ARG A 174 13.17 16.99 -4.31
CA ARG A 174 14.04 18.00 -3.68
C ARG A 174 14.17 17.75 -2.19
N ARG A 175 13.04 17.56 -1.51
CA ARG A 175 12.98 17.25 -0.08
C ARG A 175 13.74 15.98 0.27
N ASP A 176 13.52 14.90 -0.48
CA ASP A 176 14.15 13.61 -0.23
C ASP A 176 15.68 13.71 -0.39
N LEU A 177 16.16 14.46 -1.39
CA LEU A 177 17.60 14.74 -1.59
C LEU A 177 18.19 15.60 -0.48
N ALA A 178 17.53 16.69 -0.11
CA ALA A 178 17.94 17.56 1.00
C ALA A 178 18.05 16.77 2.31
N ASN A 179 17.04 15.95 2.60
CA ASN A 179 17.02 15.07 3.77
C ASN A 179 18.15 14.04 3.76
N TYR A 180 18.43 13.45 2.60
CA TYR A 180 19.51 12.50 2.44
C TYR A 180 20.88 13.17 2.65
N ARG A 181 21.10 14.35 2.07
CA ARG A 181 22.34 15.13 2.24
C ARG A 181 22.56 15.54 3.71
N PHE A 182 21.52 16.06 4.37
CA PHE A 182 21.59 16.36 5.80
C PHE A 182 21.95 15.11 6.60
N GLY A 183 21.27 13.99 6.36
CA GLY A 183 21.48 12.74 7.10
C GLY A 183 22.91 12.21 6.96
N MET A 184 23.50 12.33 5.76
CA MET A 184 24.90 11.97 5.52
C MET A 184 25.86 12.81 6.38
N ILE A 185 25.77 14.14 6.28
CA ILE A 185 26.70 15.05 6.97
C ILE A 185 26.48 15.01 8.49
N ALA A 186 25.24 15.09 8.94
CA ALA A 186 24.93 15.05 10.37
C ALA A 186 25.26 13.68 11.00
N GLY A 187 25.05 12.58 10.29
CA GLY A 187 25.46 11.25 10.75
C GLY A 187 26.97 11.15 10.95
N GLN A 188 27.74 11.65 9.98
CA GLN A 188 29.21 11.72 10.06
C GLN A 188 29.72 12.66 11.16
N ALA A 189 29.02 13.77 11.41
CA ALA A 189 29.45 14.81 12.35
C ALA A 189 29.01 14.60 13.80
N THR A 190 27.96 13.80 14.06
CA THR A 190 27.29 13.76 15.39
C THR A 190 27.07 12.37 15.98
N ASP A 191 27.53 11.30 15.31
CA ASP A 191 27.29 9.88 15.66
C ASP A 191 25.80 9.51 15.85
N LEU A 192 24.89 10.40 15.46
CA LEU A 192 23.45 10.16 15.52
C LEU A 192 23.01 9.26 14.38
N SER A 193 22.10 8.34 14.68
CA SER A 193 21.47 7.46 13.69
C SER A 193 20.00 7.23 14.01
N GLY A 194 19.27 6.72 13.02
CA GLY A 194 17.85 6.40 13.13
C GLY A 194 17.01 7.57 13.65
N GLU A 195 16.12 7.28 14.60
CA GLU A 195 15.17 8.25 15.17
C GLU A 195 15.86 9.47 15.81
N ASN A 196 17.04 9.31 16.41
CA ASN A 196 17.74 10.44 17.03
C ASN A 196 18.22 11.45 15.98
N LEU A 197 18.65 10.97 14.82
CA LEU A 197 19.05 11.82 13.70
C LEU A 197 17.85 12.55 13.11
N GLU A 198 16.68 11.89 13.05
CA GLU A 198 15.45 12.53 12.59
C GLU A 198 14.97 13.64 13.53
N ARG A 199 15.01 13.39 14.84
CA ARG A 199 14.69 14.42 15.86
C ARG A 199 15.67 15.59 15.80
N PHE A 200 16.95 15.30 15.59
CA PHE A 200 17.97 16.34 15.44
C PHE A 200 17.75 17.19 14.19
N ARG A 201 17.42 16.57 13.05
CA ARG A 201 17.02 17.27 11.83
C ARG A 201 15.86 18.22 12.06
N TYR A 202 14.79 17.73 12.69
CA TYR A 202 13.61 18.56 13.00
C TYR A 202 13.96 19.74 13.91
N PHE A 203 14.90 19.55 14.84
CA PHE A 203 15.38 20.63 15.70
C PHE A 203 16.16 21.71 14.93
N CYS A 204 17.00 21.31 13.96
CA CYS A 204 17.79 22.28 13.19
C CYS A 204 16.96 23.07 12.16
N ASP A 205 15.89 22.47 11.63
CA ASP A 205 14.93 23.12 10.73
C ASP A 205 15.56 23.87 9.55
N PHE A 206 16.62 23.30 8.97
CA PHE A 206 17.28 23.89 7.80
C PHE A 206 16.38 23.80 6.56
N SER A 207 16.31 24.87 5.77
CA SER A 207 15.53 24.90 4.54
C SER A 207 16.09 23.93 3.50
N GLU A 208 15.20 23.38 2.66
CA GLU A 208 15.59 22.49 1.57
C GLU A 208 16.58 23.18 0.62
N GLU A 209 16.40 24.49 0.36
CA GLU A 209 17.30 25.29 -0.46
C GLU A 209 18.70 25.38 0.14
N PHE A 210 18.81 25.67 1.45
CA PHE A 210 20.11 25.73 2.12
C PHE A 210 20.80 24.37 2.07
N LEU A 211 20.07 23.30 2.36
CA LEU A 211 20.58 21.93 2.33
C LEU A 211 21.08 21.52 0.93
N LEU A 212 20.51 22.04 -0.15
CA LEU A 212 20.92 21.71 -1.52
C LEU A 212 22.01 22.63 -2.07
N LEU A 213 22.05 23.90 -1.68
CA LEU A 213 22.94 24.92 -2.26
C LEU A 213 24.22 25.17 -1.47
N SER A 214 24.22 24.91 -0.16
CA SER A 214 25.41 25.09 0.68
C SER A 214 26.58 24.22 0.22
N THR A 215 27.81 24.65 0.50
CA THR A 215 28.97 23.77 0.37
C THR A 215 28.99 22.73 1.49
N ASP A 216 29.69 21.62 1.30
CA ASP A 216 29.80 20.60 2.36
C ASP A 216 30.46 21.17 3.63
N TYR A 217 31.41 22.11 3.47
CA TYR A 217 32.03 22.82 4.58
C TYR A 217 31.00 23.63 5.38
N ASP A 218 30.24 24.49 4.69
CA ASP A 218 29.25 25.38 5.34
C ASP A 218 28.16 24.56 6.03
N LEU A 219 27.67 23.51 5.35
CA LEU A 219 26.65 22.64 5.92
C LEU A 219 27.17 21.88 7.14
N THR A 220 28.40 21.36 7.09
CA THR A 220 29.03 20.69 8.23
C THR A 220 29.20 21.66 9.41
N TYR A 221 29.64 22.89 9.15
CA TYR A 221 29.80 23.91 10.18
C TYR A 221 28.46 24.22 10.87
N GLU A 222 27.40 24.50 10.11
CA GLU A 222 26.08 24.82 10.66
C GLU A 222 25.45 23.64 11.42
N VAL A 223 25.62 22.41 10.91
CA VAL A 223 25.22 21.18 11.61
C VAL A 223 25.91 21.07 12.97
N LEU A 224 27.22 21.35 13.04
CA LEU A 224 27.97 21.31 14.30
C LEU A 224 27.51 22.41 15.29
N GLN A 225 27.19 23.61 14.80
CA GLN A 225 26.62 24.67 15.63
C GLN A 225 25.27 24.25 16.21
N CYS A 226 24.37 23.74 15.37
CA CYS A 226 23.06 23.24 15.78
C CYS A 226 23.21 22.11 16.81
N TRP A 227 24.14 21.17 16.60
CA TRP A 227 24.44 20.08 17.52
C TRP A 227 24.86 20.56 18.91
N ASN A 228 25.69 21.60 18.97
CA ASN A 228 26.12 22.19 20.24
C ASN A 228 24.97 22.84 21.01
N VAL A 229 23.95 23.37 20.33
CA VAL A 229 22.72 23.86 20.97
C VAL A 229 21.85 22.69 21.42
N TYR A 230 21.63 21.71 20.55
CA TYR A 230 20.80 20.53 20.82
C TYR A 230 21.26 19.77 22.08
N LYS A 231 22.57 19.53 22.21
CA LYS A 231 23.16 18.90 23.41
C LYS A 231 22.90 19.68 24.71
N ARG A 232 22.92 21.01 24.66
CA ARG A 232 22.71 21.86 25.84
C ARG A 232 21.27 21.79 26.33
N ILE A 233 20.30 21.72 25.41
CA ILE A 233 18.89 21.59 25.75
C ILE A 233 18.60 20.19 26.31
N LYS A 234 19.14 19.14 25.68
CA LYS A 234 18.96 17.77 26.14
C LYS A 234 19.51 17.50 27.54
N LYS A 235 20.58 18.20 27.96
CA LYS A 235 21.14 18.07 29.32
C LYS A 235 20.32 18.75 30.43
N ARG A 236 19.33 19.59 30.09
CA ARG A 236 18.47 20.28 31.07
C ARG A 236 17.20 19.52 31.42
N HIS A 237 16.93 18.41 30.74
CA HIS A 237 15.85 17.47 31.01
C HIS A 237 16.44 16.13 31.42
#